data_AF-A0A971EUF6-F1
#
_entry.id   AF-A0A971EUF6-F1
#
_cell.length_a   1.000
_cell.length_b   1.000
_cell.length_c   1.000
_cell.angle_alpha   90.00
_cell.angle_beta   90.00
_cell.angle_gamma   90.00
#
_symmetry.space_group_name_H-M   'P 1'
#
loop_
_entity.id
_entity.type
_entity.pdbx_description
1 polymer ?
#
loop_
_entity_poly.entity_id
_entity_poly.type
_entity_poly.pdbx_seq_one_letter_code
_entity_poly.pdbx_strand_id
1 'polypeptide(L)'
;MKKKQEIISFKADATLKEALTGVHNRSEFIRDAILSALENTCPLCHGTGILSPSQKEHMTKFLASHSLEQCQECQETVFRCRK
;
A
#
# COMPACT_ATOMS: atom_id res chain seq x y z
N MET A 1 -16.12 -16.24 15.87
CA MET A 1 -16.57 -16.47 14.47
C MET A 1 -15.34 -16.51 13.58
N LYS A 2 -15.08 -17.60 12.85
CA LYS A 2 -13.97 -17.65 11.87
C LYS A 2 -14.25 -16.59 10.79
N LYS A 3 -13.37 -15.58 10.64
CA LYS A 3 -13.49 -14.60 9.56
C LYS A 3 -13.48 -15.36 8.23
N LYS A 4 -14.50 -15.14 7.41
CA LYS A 4 -14.62 -15.77 6.09
C LYS A 4 -13.43 -15.30 5.25
N GLN A 5 -12.61 -16.23 4.78
CA GLN A 5 -11.51 -15.89 3.90
C GLN A 5 -12.09 -15.63 2.50
N GLU A 6 -11.83 -14.45 1.96
CA GLU A 6 -12.17 -14.12 0.57
C GLU A 6 -11.02 -14.57 -0.34
N ILE A 7 -11.37 -15.17 -1.48
CA ILE A 7 -10.41 -15.61 -2.49
C ILE A 7 -10.28 -14.51 -3.53
N ILE A 8 -9.09 -13.92 -3.63
CA ILE A 8 -8.73 -12.95 -4.67
C ILE A 8 -7.84 -13.68 -5.67
N SER A 9 -8.28 -13.75 -6.94
CA SER A 9 -7.52 -14.35 -8.04
C SER A 9 -7.10 -13.26 -9.02
N PHE A 10 -5.81 -13.18 -9.33
CA PHE A 10 -5.28 -12.30 -10.37
C PHE A 10 -4.39 -13.09 -11.33
N LYS A 11 -4.27 -12.60 -12.56
CA LYS A 11 -3.39 -13.20 -13.57
C LYS A 11 -1.95 -12.77 -13.28
N ALA A 12 -1.06 -13.72 -13.15
CA ALA A 12 0.38 -13.48 -13.09
C ALA A 12 0.96 -13.50 -14.51
N ASP A 13 1.80 -12.52 -14.84
CA ASP A 13 2.63 -12.57 -16.04
C ASP A 13 3.77 -13.59 -15.89
N ALA A 14 4.51 -13.82 -16.98
CA ALA A 14 5.63 -14.75 -16.98
C ALA A 14 6.70 -14.35 -15.96
N THR A 15 7.00 -13.06 -15.87
CA THR A 15 8.01 -12.49 -14.96
C THR A 15 7.70 -12.80 -13.50
N LEU A 16 6.46 -12.55 -13.05
CA LEU A 16 6.04 -12.82 -11.69
C LEU A 16 6.00 -14.33 -11.41
N LYS A 17 5.53 -15.13 -12.38
CA LYS A 17 5.51 -16.59 -12.24
C LYS A 17 6.91 -17.16 -12.05
N GLU A 18 7.88 -16.69 -12.82
CA GLU A 18 9.28 -17.09 -12.72
C GLU A 18 9.90 -16.64 -11.40
N ALA A 19 9.68 -15.38 -10.97
CA ALA A 19 10.17 -14.86 -9.71
C ALA A 19 9.66 -15.65 -8.48
N LEU A 20 8.47 -16.25 -8.58
CA LEU A 20 7.89 -17.11 -7.53
C LEU A 20 8.35 -18.58 -7.60
N THR A 21 9.24 -18.92 -8.54
CA THR A 21 9.83 -20.25 -8.66
C THR A 21 10.81 -20.48 -7.51
N GLY A 22 10.61 -21.55 -6.73
CA GLY A 22 11.41 -21.85 -5.53
C GLY A 22 10.79 -21.37 -4.22
N VAL A 23 9.77 -20.52 -4.26
CA VAL A 23 8.99 -20.16 -3.06
C VAL A 23 8.08 -21.35 -2.69
N HIS A 24 8.33 -21.97 -1.54
CA HIS A 24 7.57 -23.13 -1.06
C HIS A 24 6.08 -22.83 -0.91
N ASN A 25 5.73 -21.72 -0.25
CA ASN A 25 4.35 -21.28 -0.06
C ASN A 25 4.11 -19.92 -0.72
N ARG A 26 3.76 -19.93 -2.00
CA ARG A 26 3.56 -18.71 -2.79
C ARG A 26 2.46 -17.82 -2.22
N SER A 27 1.36 -18.40 -1.74
CA SER A 27 0.22 -17.63 -1.23
C SER A 27 0.53 -16.88 0.05
N GLU A 28 1.31 -17.48 0.96
CA GLU A 28 1.79 -16.82 2.17
C GLU A 28 2.79 -15.72 1.83
N PHE A 29 3.79 -16.02 1.01
CA PHE A 29 4.77 -15.04 0.57
C PHE A 29 4.13 -13.81 -0.09
N ILE A 30 3.19 -14.02 -1.02
CA ILE A 30 2.47 -12.93 -1.69
C ILE A 30 1.64 -12.13 -0.68
N ARG A 31 0.99 -12.79 0.28
CA ARG A 31 0.19 -12.11 1.31
C ARG A 31 1.07 -11.18 2.15
N ASP A 32 2.20 -11.68 2.63
CA ASP A 32 3.11 -10.92 3.47
C ASP A 32 3.74 -9.75 2.70
N ALA A 33 4.13 -9.99 1.44
CA ALA A 33 4.65 -8.95 0.56
C ALA A 33 3.62 -7.83 0.32
N ILE A 34 2.35 -8.18 0.07
CA ILE A 34 1.27 -7.19 -0.12
C ILE A 34 1.02 -6.42 1.17
N LEU A 35 0.92 -7.10 2.32
CA LEU A 35 0.71 -6.44 3.62
C LEU A 35 1.85 -5.46 3.93
N SER A 36 3.11 -5.89 3.74
CA SER A 36 4.28 -5.04 3.92
C SER A 36 4.31 -3.86 2.94
N ALA A 37 3.87 -4.04 1.69
CA ALA A 37 3.77 -2.95 0.74
C ALA A 37 2.70 -1.94 1.16
N LEU A 38 1.53 -2.42 1.59
CA LEU A 38 0.42 -1.58 2.06
C LEU A 38 0.80 -0.77 3.31
N GLU A 39 1.60 -1.31 4.21
CA GLU A 39 2.11 -0.57 5.36
C GLU A 39 3.03 0.60 4.98
N ASN A 40 3.67 0.54 3.81
CA ASN A 40 4.62 1.56 3.33
C ASN A 40 4.08 2.36 2.14
N THR A 41 2.79 2.21 1.83
CA THR A 41 2.12 2.92 0.76
C THR A 41 2.11 4.42 1.01
N CYS A 42 2.51 5.19 0.00
CA CYS A 42 2.31 6.63 0.01
C CYS A 42 0.81 6.96 -0.03
N PRO A 43 0.31 7.79 0.91
CA PRO A 43 -1.11 8.02 1.08
C PRO A 43 -1.71 8.97 0.03
N LEU A 44 -0.88 9.59 -0.82
CA LEU A 44 -1.33 10.41 -1.95
C LEU A 44 -1.56 9.58 -3.22
N CYS A 45 -0.67 8.65 -3.51
CA CYS A 45 -0.61 7.99 -4.81
C CYS A 45 -1.19 6.56 -4.77
N HIS A 46 -1.87 6.22 -3.67
CA HIS A 46 -2.58 4.97 -3.45
C HIS A 46 -1.73 3.70 -3.70
N GLY A 47 -0.43 3.77 -3.41
CA GLY A 47 0.46 2.61 -3.49
C GLY A 47 1.24 2.48 -4.78
N THR A 48 1.14 3.44 -5.70
CA THR A 48 2.06 3.52 -6.86
C THR A 48 3.48 3.93 -6.46
N GLY A 49 3.64 4.54 -5.27
CA GLY A 49 4.90 4.94 -4.67
C GLY A 49 5.08 4.27 -3.32
N ILE A 50 6.30 3.77 -3.07
CA ILE A 50 6.69 3.11 -1.82
C ILE A 50 7.55 4.09 -1.03
N LEU A 51 7.18 4.35 0.22
CA LEU A 51 8.01 5.14 1.13
C LEU A 51 9.08 4.23 1.76
N SER A 52 10.32 4.69 1.81
CA SER A 52 11.32 4.06 2.67
C SER A 52 10.88 4.17 4.14
N PRO A 53 11.43 3.34 5.07
CA PRO A 53 11.09 3.44 6.48
C PRO A 53 11.27 4.85 7.07
N SER A 54 12.35 5.56 6.69
CA SER A 54 12.61 6.94 7.12
C SER A 54 11.63 7.94 6.51
N GLN A 55 11.27 7.77 5.23
CA GLN A 55 10.24 8.60 4.59
C GLN A 55 8.87 8.39 5.23
N LYS A 56 8.54 7.16 5.61
CA LYS A 56 7.31 6.85 6.35
C LYS A 56 7.27 7.57 7.69
N GLU A 57 8.35 7.55 8.47
CA GLU A 57 8.42 8.31 9.72
C GLU A 57 8.21 9.81 9.51
N HIS A 58 8.87 10.40 8.51
CA HIS A 58 8.69 11.81 8.17
C HIS A 58 7.25 12.10 7.74
N MET A 59 6.65 11.23 6.95
CA MET A 59 5.26 11.34 6.53
C MET A 59 4.30 11.25 7.72
N THR A 60 4.50 10.32 8.66
CA THR A 60 3.69 10.22 9.87
C THR A 60 3.77 11.48 10.72
N LYS A 61 4.96 12.07 10.88
CA LYS A 61 5.14 13.35 11.58
C LYS A 61 4.44 14.50 10.85
N PHE A 62 4.55 14.54 9.52
CA PHE A 62 3.88 15.55 8.70
C PHE A 62 2.35 15.48 8.81
N LEU A 63 1.78 14.27 8.76
CA LEU A 63 0.35 14.01 8.90
C LEU A 63 -0.20 14.24 10.31
N ALA A 64 0.65 14.47 11.31
CA ALA A 64 0.19 14.89 12.63
C ALA A 64 -0.38 16.33 12.61
N SER A 65 0.19 17.21 11.76
CA SER A 65 -0.24 18.60 11.58
C SER A 65 -0.95 18.86 10.25
N HIS A 66 -1.05 17.86 9.36
CA HIS A 66 -1.70 18.01 8.06
C HIS A 66 -2.71 16.87 7.82
N SER A 67 -3.90 17.20 7.32
CA SER A 67 -4.87 16.21 6.82
C SER A 67 -4.68 15.94 5.33
N LEU A 68 -5.05 14.72 4.91
CA LEU A 68 -5.36 14.40 3.52
C LEU A 68 -6.85 14.54 3.32
N GLU A 69 -7.25 15.34 2.34
CA GLU A 69 -8.65 15.61 2.00
C GLU A 69 -8.84 15.56 0.48
N GLN A 70 -10.07 15.33 0.02
CA GLN A 70 -10.39 15.49 -1.39
C GLN A 70 -10.65 16.97 -1.72
N CYS A 71 -10.02 17.45 -2.78
CA CYS A 71 -10.30 18.77 -3.33
C CYS A 71 -11.71 18.82 -3.93
N GLN A 72 -12.50 19.86 -3.62
CA GLN A 72 -13.85 19.98 -4.16
C GLN A 72 -13.90 20.44 -5.63
N GLU A 73 -12.80 21.00 -6.15
CA GLU A 73 -12.74 21.51 -7.52
C GLU A 73 -12.28 20.43 -8.51
N CYS A 74 -11.27 19.64 -8.13
CA CYS A 74 -10.67 18.63 -9.02
C CYS A 74 -10.79 17.18 -8.54
N GLN A 75 -11.37 16.93 -7.35
CA GLN A 75 -11.50 15.59 -6.72
C GLN A 75 -10.18 14.86 -6.39
N GLU A 76 -9.04 15.50 -6.63
CA GLU A 76 -7.73 14.96 -6.27
C GLU A 76 -7.48 15.02 -4.76
N THR A 77 -6.63 14.10 -4.28
CA THR A 77 -6.19 14.08 -2.88
C THR A 77 -5.19 15.21 -2.64
N VAL A 78 -5.47 16.09 -1.67
CA VAL A 78 -4.64 17.25 -1.31
C VAL A 78 -4.25 17.22 0.16
N PHE A 79 -3.11 17.82 0.49
CA PHE A 79 -2.74 18.11 1.89
C PHE A 79 -3.37 19.42 2.35
N ARG A 80 -3.96 19.41 3.55
CA ARG A 80 -4.38 20.62 4.26
C ARG A 80 -3.66 20.77 5.58
N CYS A 81 -3.17 21.97 5.87
CA CYS A 81 -2.63 22.29 7.19
C CYS A 81 -3.77 22.33 8.22
N ARG A 82 -3.63 21.60 9.31
CA ARG A 82 -4.45 21.78 10.51
C ARG A 82 -3.79 22.91 11.31
N LYS A 83 -4.50 24.03 11.44
CA LYS A 83 -4.06 25.16 12.28
C LYS A 83 -3.89 24.74 13.73
#